data_AF-A0A3D3ZQ38-F1
#
_entry.id   AF-A0A3D3ZQ38-F1
#
_cell.length_a   1.000
_cell.length_b   1.000
_cell.length_c   1.000
_cell.angle_alpha   90.00
_cell.angle_beta   90.00
_cell.angle_gamma   90.00
#
_symmetry.space_group_name_H-M   'P 1'
#
loop_
_entity.id
_entity.type
_entity.pdbx_description
1 polymer ?
#
loop_
_entity_poly.entity_id
_entity_poly.type
_entity_poly.pdbx_seq_one_letter_code
_entity_poly.pdbx_strand_id
1 'polypeptide(L)'
;MNKKDKNVSERSNSAVPVATSERERAIDLALQQIERRFGKGAIMKLGEISHVHVDVIPTGSIALDLALGIGGIPRGRVTEIYGPESSGKTTLCQHIIANAQRAGGYAAFIDAEHALDRTYAAHCGVDTDNLLISQPDTGEQALEIVDSLVRSNAIDVVVIDSVAALTPRAEIEGEMGDSHVGLQARLMSQALRKLTGAISNSNTSVIFTNQLREKIGVMFGNPETTAGGKALKFYASVRLDIRRIDSIKQGTDVMGSRT
;
A
#
# COMPACT_ATOMS: atom_id res chain seq x y z
N MET A 1 69.41 -12.81 34.44
CA MET A 1 68.18 -12.98 33.63
C MET A 1 67.06 -12.20 34.33
N ASN A 2 66.43 -11.24 33.63
CA ASN A 2 65.24 -10.43 33.98
C ASN A 2 65.31 -9.46 35.19
N LYS A 3 65.36 -8.14 34.98
CA LYS A 3 64.29 -7.16 34.61
C LYS A 3 63.16 -7.05 35.65
N LYS A 4 63.09 -5.92 36.38
CA LYS A 4 62.19 -4.80 36.07
C LYS A 4 62.27 -3.67 37.10
N ASP A 5 62.47 -2.48 36.55
CA ASP A 5 62.46 -1.17 37.17
C ASP A 5 61.11 -0.80 37.77
N LYS A 6 61.16 -0.06 38.89
CA LYS A 6 60.06 0.74 39.43
C LYS A 6 60.36 2.22 39.20
N ASN A 7 59.28 2.94 38.88
CA ASN A 7 59.08 4.39 38.98
C ASN A 7 59.90 5.30 38.07
N VAL A 8 59.21 5.85 37.06
CA VAL A 8 59.10 7.31 36.91
C VAL A 8 57.67 7.65 36.47
N SER A 9 57.02 8.47 37.27
CA SER A 9 55.75 9.12 37.05
C SER A 9 55.88 10.31 36.09
N GLU A 10 54.75 10.63 35.44
CA GLU A 10 54.39 11.93 34.87
C GLU A 10 55.14 12.41 33.61
N ARG A 11 54.50 12.22 32.46
CA ARG A 11 54.26 13.33 31.53
C ARG A 11 52.81 13.31 31.07
N SER A 12 52.12 14.39 31.43
CA SER A 12 50.84 14.83 30.90
C SER A 12 50.84 14.82 29.37
N ASN A 13 49.86 14.14 28.78
CA ASN A 13 49.48 14.39 27.39
C ASN A 13 47.98 14.71 27.35
N SER A 14 47.66 15.98 27.53
CA SER A 14 46.34 16.56 27.28
C SER A 14 46.11 16.64 25.76
N ALA A 15 45.23 15.79 25.24
CA ALA A 15 44.72 15.90 23.87
C ALA A 15 43.20 15.58 23.81
N VAL A 16 42.42 16.65 24.04
CA VAL A 16 41.14 17.04 23.41
C VAL A 16 39.99 16.02 23.25
N PRO A 17 38.81 16.33 23.85
CA PRO A 17 37.52 16.09 23.20
C PRO A 17 36.67 17.38 23.21
N VAL A 18 36.98 18.34 22.33
CA VAL A 18 36.19 19.60 22.18
C VAL A 18 35.35 19.59 20.89
N ALA A 19 35.71 18.75 19.90
CA ALA A 19 35.03 18.67 18.61
C ALA A 19 33.62 18.05 18.65
N THR A 20 33.28 17.31 19.71
CA THR A 20 31.96 16.67 19.85
C THR A 20 30.86 17.71 20.13
N SER A 21 31.14 18.75 20.94
CA SER A 21 30.11 19.69 21.39
C SER A 21 29.70 20.74 20.35
N GLU A 22 30.62 21.21 19.51
CA GLU A 22 30.29 22.18 18.45
C GLU A 22 29.47 21.51 17.35
N ARG A 23 29.81 20.27 17.02
CA ARG A 23 29.06 19.45 16.06
C ARG A 23 27.66 19.13 16.57
N GLU A 24 27.52 18.77 17.85
CA GLU A 24 26.22 18.53 18.48
C GLU A 24 25.35 19.80 18.49
N ARG A 25 25.90 20.95 18.88
CA ARG A 25 25.18 22.24 18.82
C ARG A 25 24.74 22.61 17.41
N ALA A 26 25.59 22.40 16.41
CA ALA A 26 25.26 22.65 15.01
C ALA A 26 24.12 21.72 14.53
N ILE A 27 24.13 20.46 14.95
CA ILE A 27 23.06 19.50 14.66
C ILE A 27 21.75 19.95 15.33
N ASP A 28 21.77 20.32 16.61
CA ASP A 28 20.57 20.77 17.33
C ASP A 28 19.95 22.03 16.72
N LEU A 29 20.79 23.01 16.32
CA LEU A 29 20.33 24.20 15.62
C LEU A 29 19.70 23.85 14.27
N ALA A 30 20.30 22.93 13.51
CA ALA A 30 19.74 22.47 12.24
C ALA A 30 18.40 21.74 12.44
N LEU A 31 18.30 20.87 13.46
CA LEU A 31 17.06 20.18 13.81
C LEU A 31 15.95 21.17 14.16
N GLN A 32 16.23 22.17 15.01
CA GLN A 32 15.26 23.20 15.38
C GLN A 32 14.84 24.08 14.18
N GLN A 33 15.77 24.41 13.29
CA GLN A 33 15.45 25.16 12.08
C GLN A 33 14.54 24.36 11.13
N ILE A 34 14.80 23.06 10.96
CA ILE A 34 13.97 22.16 10.17
C ILE A 34 12.57 22.06 10.78
N GLU A 35 12.47 21.84 12.09
CA GLU A 35 11.18 21.72 12.79
C GLU A 35 10.37 23.03 12.73
N ARG A 36 11.02 24.19 12.87
CA ARG A 36 10.34 25.50 12.72
C ARG A 36 9.84 25.74 11.31
N ARG A 37 10.59 25.30 10.29
CA ARG A 37 10.28 25.55 8.88
C ARG A 37 9.25 24.58 8.32
N PHE A 38 9.28 23.32 8.74
CA PHE A 38 8.50 22.23 8.16
C PHE A 38 7.50 21.58 9.13
N GLY A 39 7.47 22.02 10.39
CA GLY A 39 6.54 21.54 11.42
C GLY A 39 7.15 20.49 12.36
N LYS A 40 6.45 20.25 13.48
CA LYS A 40 6.81 19.21 14.44
C LYS A 40 6.82 17.84 13.77
N GLY A 41 7.86 17.04 14.01
CA GLY A 41 8.01 15.71 13.43
C GLY A 41 8.59 15.66 12.01
N ALA A 42 8.95 16.81 11.42
CA ALA A 42 9.61 16.86 10.10
C ALA A 42 11.00 16.17 10.10
N ILE A 43 11.64 16.07 11.26
CA ILE A 43 12.89 15.32 11.46
C ILE A 43 12.92 14.79 12.90
N MET A 44 13.26 13.52 13.07
CA MET A 44 13.35 12.85 14.38
C MET A 44 14.51 11.86 14.37
N LYS A 45 15.07 11.54 15.56
CA LYS A 45 16.06 10.46 15.63
C LYS A 45 15.35 9.12 15.49
N LEU A 46 15.93 8.21 14.72
CA LEU A 46 15.35 6.89 14.47
C LEU A 46 15.03 6.11 15.75
N GLY A 47 15.85 6.25 16.81
CA GLY A 47 15.62 5.60 18.11
C GLY A 47 14.57 6.28 19.01
N GLU A 48 14.15 7.49 18.68
CA GLU A 48 13.04 8.20 19.36
C GLU A 48 11.68 7.83 18.74
N ILE A 49 11.69 7.15 17.59
CA ILE A 49 10.50 6.55 17.01
C ILE A 49 10.19 5.31 17.85
N SER A 50 9.28 5.45 18.83
CA SER A 50 8.64 4.28 19.47
C SER A 50 8.18 3.32 18.39
N HIS A 51 8.42 2.01 18.52
CA HIS A 51 8.00 0.98 17.56
C HIS A 51 6.68 1.41 16.92
N VAL A 52 6.72 1.79 15.64
CA VAL A 52 5.53 2.27 14.95
C VAL A 52 4.61 1.07 14.88
N HIS A 53 3.69 0.97 15.83
CA HIS A 53 2.62 0.01 15.79
C HIS A 53 1.80 0.41 14.58
N VAL A 54 2.00 -0.28 13.47
CA VAL A 54 1.25 -0.01 12.25
C VAL A 54 -0.15 -0.53 12.53
N ASP A 55 -1.13 0.36 12.59
CA ASP A 55 -2.51 -0.07 12.69
C ASP A 55 -2.89 -0.87 11.45
N VAL A 56 -3.74 -1.87 11.63
CA VAL A 56 -4.11 -2.81 10.56
C VAL A 56 -5.61 -2.99 10.45
N ILE A 57 -6.05 -3.44 9.27
CA ILE A 57 -7.40 -3.95 9.03
C ILE A 57 -7.27 -5.46 8.78
N PRO A 58 -7.88 -6.33 9.62
CA PRO A 58 -7.83 -7.77 9.41
C PRO A 58 -8.35 -8.17 8.02
N THR A 59 -7.74 -9.16 7.39
CA THR A 59 -8.10 -9.57 6.03
C THR A 59 -9.36 -10.41 5.95
N GLY A 60 -9.78 -10.99 7.08
CA GLY A 60 -10.85 -11.99 7.15
C GLY A 60 -10.35 -13.42 6.96
N SER A 61 -9.06 -13.60 6.63
CA SER A 61 -8.38 -14.89 6.62
C SER A 61 -7.32 -14.93 7.71
N ILE A 62 -7.54 -15.76 8.74
CA ILE A 62 -6.60 -15.94 9.85
C ILE A 62 -5.21 -16.36 9.34
N ALA A 63 -5.17 -17.25 8.34
CA ALA A 63 -3.92 -17.71 7.75
C ALA A 63 -3.16 -16.56 7.06
N LEU A 64 -3.87 -15.67 6.36
CA LEU A 64 -3.27 -14.52 5.71
C LEU A 64 -2.79 -13.47 6.71
N ASP A 65 -3.60 -13.18 7.74
CA ASP A 65 -3.24 -12.23 8.80
C ASP A 65 -1.98 -12.66 9.55
N LEU A 66 -1.83 -13.98 9.81
CA LEU A 66 -0.61 -14.57 10.37
C LEU A 66 0.57 -14.47 9.40
N ALA A 67 0.36 -14.79 8.12
CA ALA A 67 1.41 -14.75 7.09
C ALA A 67 1.94 -13.33 6.86
N LEU A 68 1.10 -12.31 7.00
CA LEU A 68 1.48 -10.90 6.94
C LEU A 68 2.35 -10.47 8.13
N GLY A 69 2.31 -11.20 9.25
CA GLY A 69 3.10 -10.93 10.46
C GLY A 69 2.68 -9.69 11.26
N ILE A 70 1.80 -8.86 10.70
CA ILE A 70 1.22 -7.65 11.32
C ILE A 70 -0.27 -7.79 11.63
N GLY A 71 -0.90 -8.93 11.28
CA GLY A 71 -2.30 -9.24 11.61
C GLY A 71 -3.35 -8.67 10.66
N GLY A 72 -2.95 -8.12 9.51
CA GLY A 72 -3.86 -7.58 8.51
C GLY A 72 -3.17 -6.68 7.49
N ILE A 73 -3.96 -5.96 6.69
CA ILE A 73 -3.40 -4.95 5.79
C ILE A 73 -3.05 -3.66 6.57
N PRO A 74 -1.94 -2.98 6.24
CA PRO A 74 -1.53 -1.78 6.96
C PRO A 74 -2.41 -0.57 6.62
N ARG A 75 -2.80 0.18 7.65
CA ARG A 75 -3.44 1.50 7.54
C ARG A 75 -2.43 2.57 7.13
N GLY A 76 -2.93 3.59 6.45
CA GLY A 76 -2.12 4.67 5.89
C GLY A 76 -1.10 4.20 4.85
N ARG A 77 -1.36 3.08 4.17
CA ARG A 77 -0.46 2.47 3.17
C ARG A 77 -1.24 1.97 1.95
N VAL A 78 -0.49 1.75 0.87
CA VAL A 78 -0.97 1.12 -0.36
C VAL A 78 -0.75 -0.39 -0.29
N THR A 79 -1.77 -1.16 -0.65
CA THR A 79 -1.71 -2.63 -0.84
C THR A 79 -2.10 -2.97 -2.29
N GLU A 80 -1.36 -3.87 -2.94
CA GLU A 80 -1.74 -4.43 -4.24
C GLU A 80 -2.17 -5.89 -4.07
N ILE A 81 -3.36 -6.24 -4.57
CA ILE A 81 -3.86 -7.62 -4.60
C ILE A 81 -4.00 -8.02 -6.07
N TYR A 82 -3.18 -8.95 -6.54
CA TYR A 82 -3.13 -9.32 -7.95
C TYR A 82 -3.17 -10.83 -8.13
N GLY A 83 -3.63 -11.26 -9.31
CA GLY A 83 -3.76 -12.68 -9.60
C GLY A 83 -4.67 -12.94 -10.80
N PRO A 84 -4.83 -14.22 -11.18
CA PRO A 84 -5.69 -14.63 -12.28
C PRO A 84 -7.14 -14.19 -12.10
N GLU A 85 -7.92 -14.20 -13.17
CA GLU A 85 -9.37 -14.04 -13.09
C GLU A 85 -9.98 -15.11 -12.17
N SER A 86 -11.08 -14.76 -11.50
CA SER A 86 -11.78 -15.65 -10.56
C SER A 86 -10.91 -16.24 -9.45
N SER A 87 -9.77 -15.63 -9.13
CA SER A 87 -8.89 -16.10 -8.04
C SER A 87 -9.37 -15.68 -6.65
N GLY A 88 -10.34 -14.77 -6.54
CA GLY A 88 -10.89 -14.29 -5.26
C GLY A 88 -10.42 -12.89 -4.84
N LYS A 89 -9.80 -12.11 -5.73
CA LYS A 89 -9.34 -10.73 -5.44
C LYS A 89 -10.45 -9.86 -4.82
N THR A 90 -11.56 -9.71 -5.53
CA THR A 90 -12.71 -8.90 -5.11
C THR A 90 -13.36 -9.44 -3.84
N THR A 91 -13.45 -10.77 -3.68
CA THR A 91 -13.95 -11.42 -2.46
C THR A 91 -13.07 -11.08 -1.24
N LEU A 92 -11.74 -11.13 -1.38
CA LEU A 92 -10.81 -10.75 -0.32
C LEU A 92 -10.96 -9.26 0.05
N CYS A 93 -11.09 -8.38 -0.95
CA CYS A 93 -11.37 -6.97 -0.73
C CYS A 93 -12.69 -6.73 0.04
N GLN A 94 -13.75 -7.47 -0.29
CA GLN A 94 -15.03 -7.38 0.41
C GLN A 94 -14.93 -7.81 1.87
N HIS A 95 -14.16 -8.86 2.18
CA HIS A 95 -13.92 -9.24 3.57
C HIS A 95 -13.12 -8.19 4.35
N ILE A 96 -12.11 -7.57 3.73
CA ILE A 96 -11.38 -6.45 4.34
C ILE A 96 -12.31 -5.27 4.62
N ILE A 97 -13.17 -4.91 3.66
CA ILE A 97 -14.19 -3.86 3.82
C ILE A 97 -15.13 -4.20 4.99
N ALA A 98 -15.66 -5.42 5.03
CA ALA A 98 -16.56 -5.87 6.09
C ALA A 98 -15.90 -5.77 7.47
N ASN A 99 -14.60 -6.08 7.58
CA ASN A 99 -13.84 -5.95 8.83
C ASN A 99 -13.62 -4.48 9.22
N ALA A 100 -13.33 -3.60 8.26
CA ALA A 100 -13.22 -2.17 8.52
C ALA A 100 -14.55 -1.58 9.03
N GLN A 101 -15.66 -1.91 8.37
CA GLN A 101 -17.00 -1.46 8.76
C GLN A 101 -17.40 -2.00 10.14
N ARG A 102 -17.11 -3.27 10.44
CA ARG A 102 -17.38 -3.86 11.75
C ARG A 102 -16.61 -3.18 12.88
N ALA A 103 -15.43 -2.63 12.59
CA ALA A 103 -14.67 -1.82 13.53
C ALA A 103 -15.21 -0.38 13.67
N GLY A 104 -16.34 -0.05 13.02
CA GLY A 104 -16.95 1.29 13.02
C GLY A 104 -16.35 2.24 11.98
N GLY A 105 -15.53 1.74 11.06
CA GLY A 105 -14.89 2.54 10.02
C GLY A 105 -15.73 2.71 8.75
N TYR A 106 -15.34 3.66 7.91
CA TYR A 106 -15.98 3.91 6.61
C TYR A 106 -15.17 3.30 5.47
N ALA A 107 -15.87 2.76 4.47
CA ALA A 107 -15.25 2.14 3.32
C ALA A 107 -15.78 2.75 2.01
N ALA A 108 -14.91 2.75 1.01
CA ALA A 108 -15.27 3.10 -0.36
C ALA A 108 -14.77 2.06 -1.36
N PHE A 109 -15.56 1.85 -2.42
CA PHE A 109 -15.26 0.94 -3.52
C PHE A 109 -15.35 1.68 -4.85
N ILE A 110 -14.24 1.75 -5.57
CA ILE A 110 -14.14 2.31 -6.91
C ILE A 110 -14.22 1.14 -7.89
N ASP A 111 -15.42 0.92 -8.41
CA ASP A 111 -15.77 -0.16 -9.33
C ASP A 111 -15.50 0.31 -10.77
N ALA A 112 -14.24 0.24 -11.19
CA ALA A 112 -13.83 0.53 -12.57
C ALA A 112 -14.13 -0.65 -13.52
N GLU A 113 -14.27 -1.87 -13.00
CA GLU A 113 -14.66 -3.05 -13.81
C GLU A 113 -16.19 -3.15 -14.03
N HIS A 114 -16.99 -2.34 -13.35
CA HIS A 114 -18.46 -2.35 -13.43
C HIS A 114 -19.06 -3.72 -13.10
N ALA A 115 -18.46 -4.42 -12.13
CA ALA A 115 -18.70 -5.84 -11.87
C ALA A 115 -19.09 -6.15 -10.41
N LEU A 116 -19.25 -5.13 -9.56
CA LEU A 116 -19.59 -5.36 -8.16
C LEU A 116 -21.04 -5.83 -7.97
N ASP A 117 -21.21 -7.03 -7.42
CA ASP A 117 -22.50 -7.58 -7.03
C ASP A 117 -22.83 -7.22 -5.57
N ARG A 118 -23.91 -6.43 -5.38
CA ARG A 118 -24.36 -5.97 -4.06
C ARG A 118 -24.82 -7.12 -3.15
N THR A 119 -25.47 -8.14 -3.71
CA THR A 119 -25.94 -9.31 -2.96
C THR A 119 -24.76 -10.14 -2.46
N TYR A 120 -23.77 -10.36 -3.32
CA TYR A 120 -22.55 -11.06 -2.95
C TYR A 120 -21.75 -10.30 -1.88
N ALA A 121 -21.65 -8.97 -2.00
CA ALA A 121 -21.03 -8.13 -0.98
C ALA A 121 -21.70 -8.27 0.40
N ALA A 122 -23.04 -8.24 0.44
CA ALA A 122 -23.77 -8.47 1.67
C ALA A 122 -23.47 -9.87 2.26
N HIS A 123 -23.37 -10.91 1.42
CA HIS A 123 -22.98 -12.26 1.86
C HIS A 123 -21.54 -12.33 2.40
N CYS A 124 -20.62 -11.53 1.88
CA CYS A 124 -19.27 -11.36 2.43
C CYS A 124 -19.24 -10.58 3.76
N GLY A 125 -20.39 -10.05 4.20
CA GLY A 125 -20.57 -9.31 5.45
C GLY A 125 -20.34 -7.80 5.32
N VAL A 126 -20.32 -7.28 4.09
CA VAL A 126 -20.26 -5.83 3.83
C VAL A 126 -21.60 -5.20 4.20
N ASP A 127 -21.54 -4.09 4.92
CA ASP A 127 -22.69 -3.20 5.08
C ASP A 127 -22.86 -2.39 3.80
N THR A 128 -23.73 -2.91 2.91
CA THR A 128 -23.96 -2.35 1.59
C THR A 128 -24.81 -1.09 1.56
N ASP A 129 -25.41 -0.70 2.69
CA ASP A 129 -26.16 0.55 2.79
C ASP A 129 -25.22 1.71 3.14
N ASN A 130 -24.13 1.43 3.85
CA ASN A 130 -23.12 2.42 4.24
C ASN A 130 -21.81 2.33 3.42
N LEU A 131 -21.69 1.41 2.46
CA LEU A 131 -20.55 1.36 1.54
C LEU A 131 -20.65 2.46 0.48
N LEU A 132 -19.65 3.34 0.41
CA LEU A 132 -19.54 4.31 -0.68
C LEU A 132 -19.10 3.60 -1.96
N ILE A 133 -19.82 3.80 -3.07
CA ILE A 133 -19.49 3.23 -4.38
C ILE A 133 -19.33 4.34 -5.40
N SER A 134 -18.32 4.20 -6.27
CA SER A 134 -18.15 5.03 -7.45
C SER A 134 -17.87 4.16 -8.67
N GLN A 135 -18.55 4.45 -9.78
CA GLN A 135 -18.30 3.87 -11.10
C GLN A 135 -17.80 4.98 -12.03
N PRO A 136 -16.48 5.21 -12.08
CA PRO A 136 -15.90 6.31 -12.84
C PRO A 136 -15.84 6.00 -14.33
N ASP A 137 -15.99 7.02 -15.16
CA ASP A 137 -15.87 6.95 -16.61
C ASP A 137 -14.41 6.87 -17.08
N THR A 138 -13.46 7.40 -16.31
CA THR A 138 -12.03 7.48 -16.68
C THR A 138 -11.10 7.13 -15.52
N GLY A 139 -9.88 6.68 -15.85
CA GLY A 139 -8.84 6.40 -14.86
C GLY A 139 -8.42 7.65 -14.07
N GLU A 140 -8.35 8.81 -14.71
CA GLU A 140 -8.09 10.09 -14.04
C GLU A 140 -9.16 10.39 -12.99
N GLN A 141 -10.44 10.32 -13.38
CA GLN A 141 -11.57 10.57 -12.48
C GLN A 141 -11.58 9.60 -11.30
N ALA A 142 -11.34 8.31 -11.54
CA ALA A 142 -11.24 7.31 -10.49
C ALA A 142 -10.19 7.70 -9.43
N LEU A 143 -9.00 8.12 -9.88
CA LEU A 143 -7.89 8.48 -9.00
C LEU A 143 -8.10 9.83 -8.30
N GLU A 144 -8.81 10.78 -8.91
CA GLU A 144 -9.23 12.04 -8.29
C GLU A 144 -10.28 11.83 -7.19
N ILE A 145 -11.21 10.90 -7.40
CA ILE A 145 -12.18 10.48 -6.38
C ILE A 145 -11.43 9.85 -5.19
N VAL A 146 -10.47 8.95 -5.45
CA VAL A 146 -9.63 8.37 -4.39
C VAL A 146 -8.88 9.46 -3.62
N ASP A 147 -8.25 10.42 -4.30
CA ASP A 147 -7.52 11.51 -3.64
C ASP A 147 -8.44 12.35 -2.75
N SER A 148 -9.65 12.65 -3.22
CA SER A 148 -10.66 13.39 -2.45
C SER A 148 -11.14 12.64 -1.22
N LEU A 149 -11.43 11.34 -1.36
CA LEU A 149 -11.84 10.47 -0.26
C LEU A 149 -10.75 10.33 0.80
N VAL A 150 -9.50 10.11 0.38
CA VAL A 150 -8.35 10.00 1.29
C VAL A 150 -8.12 11.32 2.03
N ARG A 151 -8.17 12.47 1.33
CA ARG A 151 -7.96 13.79 1.96
C ARG A 151 -9.07 14.22 2.91
N SER A 152 -10.24 13.59 2.85
CA SER A 152 -11.31 13.82 3.82
C SER A 152 -10.94 13.37 5.24
N ASN A 153 -9.96 12.46 5.37
CA ASN A 153 -9.59 11.77 6.62
C ASN A 153 -10.76 11.03 7.29
N ALA A 154 -11.86 10.79 6.57
CA ALA A 154 -13.05 10.11 7.08
C ALA A 154 -13.13 8.64 6.63
N ILE A 155 -12.32 8.22 5.66
CA ILE A 155 -12.37 6.88 5.07
C ILE A 155 -11.25 6.00 5.61
N ASP A 156 -11.60 4.82 6.12
CA ASP A 156 -10.66 3.84 6.64
C ASP A 156 -10.04 2.97 5.55
N VAL A 157 -10.84 2.59 4.56
CA VAL A 157 -10.39 1.75 3.45
C VAL A 157 -11.00 2.17 2.11
N VAL A 158 -10.17 2.25 1.08
CA VAL A 158 -10.59 2.48 -0.30
C VAL A 158 -10.09 1.32 -1.16
N VAL A 159 -10.99 0.64 -1.86
CA VAL A 159 -10.65 -0.40 -2.83
C VAL A 159 -10.84 0.15 -4.24
N ILE A 160 -9.86 -0.07 -5.12
CA ILE A 160 -9.94 0.21 -6.55
C ILE A 160 -9.94 -1.11 -7.30
N ASP A 161 -11.07 -1.45 -7.92
CA ASP A 161 -11.27 -2.67 -8.69
C ASP A 161 -11.58 -2.34 -10.17
N SER A 162 -10.61 -2.33 -11.08
CA SER A 162 -9.19 -2.68 -10.92
C SER A 162 -8.25 -1.73 -11.65
N VAL A 163 -6.94 -1.83 -11.39
CA VAL A 163 -5.92 -1.05 -12.09
C VAL A 163 -5.98 -1.25 -13.61
N ALA A 164 -6.31 -2.46 -14.07
CA ALA A 164 -6.38 -2.75 -15.50
C ALA A 164 -7.50 -1.95 -16.19
N ALA A 165 -8.58 -1.64 -15.45
CA ALA A 165 -9.72 -0.87 -15.93
C ALA A 165 -9.58 0.66 -15.74
N LEU A 166 -8.46 1.14 -15.18
CA LEU A 166 -8.16 2.57 -15.09
C LEU A 166 -7.70 3.11 -16.46
N THR A 167 -8.62 3.16 -17.41
CA THR A 167 -8.36 3.59 -18.78
C THR A 167 -8.25 5.10 -18.85
N PRO A 168 -7.12 5.67 -19.32
CA PRO A 168 -6.96 7.11 -19.43
C PRO A 168 -7.98 7.73 -20.38
N ARG A 169 -8.45 8.96 -20.10
CA ARG A 169 -9.44 9.65 -20.93
C ARG A 169 -9.08 9.69 -22.42
N ALA A 170 -7.81 9.97 -22.74
CA ALA A 170 -7.35 10.04 -24.12
C ALA A 170 -7.42 8.69 -24.87
N GLU A 171 -7.41 7.56 -24.15
CA GLU A 171 -7.61 6.23 -24.73
C GLU A 171 -9.10 5.91 -24.93
N ILE A 172 -9.98 6.43 -24.07
CA ILE A 172 -11.44 6.29 -24.21
C ILE A 172 -11.99 7.16 -25.35
N GLU A 173 -11.46 8.38 -25.50
CA GLU A 173 -11.85 9.32 -26.56
C GLU A 173 -11.19 9.00 -27.92
N GLY A 174 -10.15 8.15 -27.93
CA GLY A 174 -9.44 7.72 -29.13
C GLY A 174 -10.20 6.66 -29.93
N GLU A 175 -9.70 6.34 -31.12
CA GLU A 175 -10.27 5.29 -31.95
C GLU A 175 -9.67 3.91 -31.62
N MET A 176 -10.43 2.84 -31.85
CA MET A 176 -9.91 1.48 -31.70
C MET A 176 -8.73 1.26 -32.67
N GLY A 177 -7.55 1.01 -32.10
CA GLY A 177 -6.31 0.83 -32.87
C GLY A 177 -5.32 1.99 -32.70
N ASP A 178 -5.73 3.09 -32.07
CA ASP A 178 -4.83 4.17 -31.71
C ASP A 178 -3.77 3.71 -30.70
N SER A 179 -2.54 4.20 -30.89
CA SER A 179 -1.39 3.80 -30.09
C SER A 179 -1.20 4.73 -28.89
N HIS A 180 -1.61 4.27 -27.71
CA HIS A 180 -1.45 5.00 -26.44
C HIS A 180 -0.37 4.38 -25.55
N VAL A 181 0.85 4.23 -26.08
CA VAL A 181 1.93 3.51 -25.39
C VAL A 181 2.25 4.13 -24.01
N GLY A 182 2.02 3.34 -22.96
CA GLY A 182 2.46 3.66 -21.60
C GLY A 182 1.65 4.78 -20.92
N LEU A 183 0.50 5.18 -21.47
CA LEU A 183 -0.32 6.25 -20.90
C LEU A 183 -0.82 5.91 -19.49
N GLN A 184 -1.40 4.73 -19.31
CA GLN A 184 -1.83 4.24 -17.99
C GLN A 184 -0.67 4.16 -16.99
N ALA A 185 0.52 3.73 -17.40
CA ALA A 185 1.68 3.67 -16.52
C ALA A 185 2.14 5.06 -16.02
N ARG A 186 2.03 6.08 -16.87
CA ARG A 186 2.33 7.47 -16.51
C ARG A 186 1.27 8.03 -15.55
N LEU A 187 -0.01 7.76 -15.83
CA LEU A 187 -1.12 8.12 -14.96
C LEU A 187 -0.92 7.55 -13.54
N MET A 188 -0.70 6.24 -13.43
CA MET A 188 -0.45 5.57 -12.15
C MET A 188 0.77 6.16 -11.42
N SER A 189 1.86 6.44 -12.14
CA SER A 189 3.07 7.02 -11.56
C SER A 189 2.82 8.43 -10.98
N GLN A 190 2.01 9.24 -11.67
CA GLN A 190 1.65 10.58 -11.21
C GLN A 190 0.70 10.53 -10.02
N ALA A 191 -0.31 9.66 -10.08
CA ALA A 191 -1.33 9.54 -9.05
C ALA A 191 -0.74 9.02 -7.74
N LEU A 192 0.02 7.92 -7.77
CA LEU A 192 0.65 7.35 -6.57
C LEU A 192 1.62 8.34 -5.91
N ARG A 193 2.35 9.15 -6.69
CA ARG A 193 3.22 10.20 -6.15
C ARG A 193 2.45 11.25 -5.36
N LYS A 194 1.24 11.61 -5.79
CA LYS A 194 0.36 12.56 -5.08
C LYS A 194 -0.34 11.93 -3.88
N LEU A 195 -0.83 10.69 -4.06
CA LEU A 195 -1.64 9.97 -3.08
C LEU A 195 -0.83 9.52 -1.86
N THR A 196 0.41 9.07 -2.03
CA THR A 196 1.18 8.41 -0.94
C THR A 196 1.26 9.26 0.33
N GLY A 197 1.51 10.57 0.21
CA GLY A 197 1.54 11.46 1.37
C GLY A 197 0.16 11.64 2.01
N ALA A 198 -0.90 11.77 1.21
CA ALA A 198 -2.27 11.90 1.70
C ALA A 198 -2.74 10.61 2.40
N ILE A 199 -2.41 9.45 1.83
CA ILE A 199 -2.69 8.13 2.38
C ILE A 199 -2.04 7.97 3.76
N SER A 200 -0.76 8.32 3.88
CA SER A 200 -0.05 8.24 5.17
C SER A 200 -0.64 9.17 6.23
N ASN A 201 -1.08 10.37 5.86
CA ASN A 201 -1.60 11.36 6.81
C ASN A 201 -3.04 11.07 7.27
N SER A 202 -3.85 10.45 6.41
CA SER A 202 -5.25 10.10 6.68
C SER A 202 -5.43 8.78 7.41
N ASN A 203 -4.37 7.96 7.47
CA ASN A 203 -4.43 6.58 7.95
C ASN A 203 -5.40 5.68 7.14
N THR A 204 -5.79 6.09 5.92
CA THR A 204 -6.62 5.29 5.01
C THR A 204 -5.79 4.15 4.41
N SER A 205 -6.29 2.92 4.44
CA SER A 205 -5.75 1.81 3.64
C SER A 205 -6.26 1.91 2.21
N VAL A 206 -5.35 1.99 1.22
CA VAL A 206 -5.74 2.01 -0.20
C VAL A 206 -5.33 0.71 -0.85
N ILE A 207 -6.31 -0.02 -1.39
CA ILE A 207 -6.13 -1.33 -2.00
C ILE A 207 -6.36 -1.22 -3.50
N PHE A 208 -5.38 -1.63 -4.30
CA PHE A 208 -5.53 -1.79 -5.73
C PHE A 208 -5.66 -3.27 -6.06
N THR A 209 -6.74 -3.67 -6.72
CA THR A 209 -6.76 -4.98 -7.38
C THR A 209 -6.07 -4.87 -8.74
N ASN A 210 -5.43 -5.96 -9.18
CA ASN A 210 -4.75 -5.99 -10.47
C ASN A 210 -4.87 -7.36 -11.12
N GLN A 211 -4.74 -7.38 -12.44
CA GLN A 211 -4.77 -8.59 -13.23
C GLN A 211 -3.35 -9.00 -13.63
N LEU A 212 -3.13 -10.30 -13.77
CA LEU A 212 -1.92 -10.82 -14.38
C LEU A 212 -1.97 -10.63 -15.91
N ARG A 213 -0.84 -10.27 -16.48
CA ARG A 213 -0.56 -10.18 -17.92
C ARG A 213 0.76 -10.89 -18.19
N GLU A 214 0.98 -11.35 -19.41
CA GLU A 214 2.27 -11.94 -19.81
C GLU A 214 3.10 -10.95 -20.63
N LYS A 215 4.40 -10.90 -20.37
CA LYS A 215 5.34 -10.16 -21.21
C LYS A 215 5.73 -10.99 -22.42
N ILE A 216 5.34 -10.53 -23.59
CA ILE A 216 5.75 -11.12 -24.87
C ILE A 216 7.28 -11.06 -25.00
N GLY A 217 7.90 -12.16 -25.42
CA GLY A 217 9.34 -12.23 -25.71
C GLY A 217 10.24 -12.63 -24.54
N VAL A 218 9.69 -12.99 -23.37
CA VAL A 218 10.47 -13.55 -22.26
C VAL A 218 10.66 -15.05 -22.46
N MET A 219 11.87 -15.47 -22.83
CA MET A 219 12.23 -16.90 -23.00
C MET A 219 12.80 -17.55 -21.72
N PHE A 220 13.12 -16.76 -20.68
CA PHE A 220 13.68 -17.26 -19.42
C PHE A 220 13.16 -16.45 -18.22
N GLY A 221 12.79 -17.12 -17.14
CA GLY A 221 12.20 -16.52 -15.93
C GLY A 221 10.67 -16.48 -15.93
N ASN A 222 10.08 -15.76 -14.98
CA ASN A 222 8.63 -15.60 -14.89
C ASN A 222 8.15 -14.50 -15.89
N PRO A 223 7.32 -14.84 -16.90
CA PRO A 223 6.79 -13.86 -17.86
C PRO A 223 5.67 -12.99 -17.27
N GLU A 224 5.13 -13.34 -16.11
CA GLU A 224 3.99 -12.66 -15.50
C GLU A 224 4.32 -11.21 -15.09
N THR A 225 3.35 -10.34 -15.30
CA THR A 225 3.40 -8.93 -14.96
C THR A 225 2.02 -8.41 -14.60
N THR A 226 1.95 -7.17 -14.12
CA THR A 226 0.69 -6.52 -13.71
C THR A 226 0.47 -5.24 -14.52
N ALA A 227 -0.79 -4.82 -14.68
CA ALA A 227 -1.14 -3.61 -15.42
C ALA A 227 -0.72 -2.34 -14.64
N GLY A 228 -0.76 -1.17 -15.31
CA GLY A 228 -0.44 0.12 -14.69
C GLY A 228 1.07 0.41 -14.51
N GLY A 229 1.95 -0.37 -15.15
CA GLY A 229 3.40 -0.16 -15.11
C GLY A 229 4.06 -0.60 -13.81
N LYS A 230 5.20 0.01 -13.45
CA LYS A 230 5.99 -0.42 -12.28
C LYS A 230 5.70 0.38 -11.01
N ALA A 231 5.05 1.55 -11.10
CA ALA A 231 4.90 2.46 -9.97
C ALA A 231 4.24 1.79 -8.76
N LEU A 232 3.11 1.12 -8.97
CA LEU A 232 2.39 0.45 -7.88
C LEU A 232 3.26 -0.55 -7.11
N LYS A 233 4.17 -1.25 -7.79
CA LYS A 233 5.10 -2.20 -7.15
C LYS A 233 6.05 -1.56 -6.16
N PHE A 234 6.41 -0.30 -6.38
CA PHE A 234 7.33 0.45 -5.50
C PHE A 234 6.59 1.20 -4.39
N TYR A 235 5.34 1.58 -4.60
CA TYR A 235 4.54 2.30 -3.60
C TYR A 235 3.74 1.36 -2.67
N ALA A 236 3.43 0.14 -3.12
CA ALA A 236 2.74 -0.85 -2.30
C ALA A 236 3.64 -1.32 -1.14
N SER A 237 3.13 -1.18 0.09
CA SER A 237 3.77 -1.76 1.29
C SER A 237 3.54 -3.26 1.38
N VAL A 238 2.41 -3.75 0.86
CA VAL A 238 2.07 -5.17 0.77
C VAL A 238 1.63 -5.49 -0.64
N ARG A 239 2.11 -6.61 -1.19
CA ARG A 239 1.70 -7.12 -2.49
C ARG A 239 1.30 -8.59 -2.34
N LEU A 240 0.05 -8.92 -2.66
CA LEU A 240 -0.53 -10.25 -2.50
C LEU A 240 -0.76 -10.88 -3.88
N ASP A 241 -0.14 -12.02 -4.14
CA ASP A 241 -0.46 -12.89 -5.27
C ASP A 241 -1.52 -13.91 -4.81
N ILE A 242 -2.74 -13.79 -5.33
CA ILE A 242 -3.86 -14.64 -4.96
C ILE A 242 -4.25 -15.55 -6.13
N ARG A 243 -4.28 -16.87 -5.88
CA ARG A 243 -4.52 -17.89 -6.90
C ARG A 243 -5.49 -18.95 -6.40
N ARG A 244 -6.45 -19.32 -7.25
CA ARG A 244 -7.23 -20.53 -7.04
C ARG A 244 -6.33 -21.74 -7.30
N ILE A 245 -6.19 -22.61 -6.32
CA ILE A 245 -5.37 -23.82 -6.40
C ILE A 245 -6.19 -25.10 -6.51
N ASP A 246 -7.42 -25.11 -6.01
CA ASP A 246 -8.30 -26.28 -6.08
C ASP A 246 -9.78 -25.88 -5.96
N SER A 247 -10.67 -26.85 -6.12
CA SER A 247 -12.11 -26.72 -5.89
C SER A 247 -12.52 -27.39 -4.59
N ILE A 248 -13.35 -26.72 -3.79
CA ILE A 248 -13.96 -27.31 -2.60
C ILE A 248 -15.24 -28.01 -3.07
N LYS A 249 -15.34 -29.32 -2.82
CA LYS A 249 -16.46 -30.16 -3.28
C LYS A 249 -17.20 -30.81 -2.12
N GLN A 250 -18.50 -30.95 -2.27
CA GLN A 250 -19.35 -31.77 -1.41
C GLN A 250 -20.05 -32.81 -2.30
N GLY A 251 -19.55 -34.04 -2.30
CA GLY A 251 -19.97 -35.04 -3.28
C GLY A 251 -19.54 -34.65 -4.71
N THR A 252 -20.50 -34.54 -5.61
CA THR A 252 -20.29 -34.09 -7.00
C THR A 252 -20.30 -32.58 -7.17
N ASP A 253 -20.85 -31.86 -6.20
CA ASP A 253 -21.13 -30.42 -6.34
C ASP A 253 -19.93 -29.59 -5.92
N VAL A 254 -19.57 -28.61 -6.75
CA VAL A 254 -18.51 -27.65 -6.46
C VAL A 254 -19.10 -26.52 -5.62
N MET A 255 -18.70 -26.45 -4.36
CA MET A 255 -19.23 -25.49 -3.37
C MET A 255 -18.38 -24.22 -3.26
N GLY A 256 -17.13 -24.26 -3.72
CA GLY A 256 -16.24 -23.11 -3.64
C GLY A 256 -14.86 -23.35 -4.21
N SER A 257 -13.98 -22.40 -3.95
CA SER A 257 -12.59 -22.40 -4.40
C SER A 257 -11.66 -22.46 -3.20
N ARG A 258 -10.62 -23.30 -3.29
CA ARG A 258 -9.47 -23.19 -2.41
C ARG A 258 -8.51 -22.18 -3.02
N THR A 259 -8.29 -21.09 -2.30
CA THR A 259 -7.51 -19.92 -2.68
C THR A 259 -6.53 -19.58 -1.57
#